data_AF-A0A7K4ILE6-F1
#
_entry.id   AF-A0A7K4ILE6-F1
#
_cell.length_a   1.000
_cell.length_b   1.000
_cell.length_c   1.000
_cell.angle_alpha   90.00
_cell.angle_beta   90.00
_cell.angle_gamma   90.00
#
_symmetry.space_group_name_H-M   'P 1'
#
loop_
_entity.id
_entity.type
_entity.pdbx_description
1 polymer ?
#
loop_
_entity_poly.entity_id
_entity_poly.type
_entity_poly.pdbx_seq_one_letter_code
_entity_poly.pdbx_strand_id
1 'polypeptide(L)'
;MTTLKEKEMSGYDLIGFIYKTFEVLLSPSTLYPNLNSLEQLGLIKARNCGRKRAYKLTSKGDSLCHSLSLEYMKITSKVESLRKES
;
A
#
# COMPACT_ATOMS: atom_id res chain seq x y z
N MET A 1 8.10 3.12 -1.38
CA MET A 1 6.68 2.69 -1.33
C MET A 1 6.04 2.85 -2.72
N THR A 2 6.47 2.06 -3.72
CA THR A 2 6.09 2.27 -5.15
C THR A 2 5.85 0.99 -5.95
N THR A 3 5.84 -0.20 -5.34
CA THR A 3 5.82 -1.48 -6.07
C THR A 3 4.58 -1.71 -6.94
N LEU A 4 3.39 -1.35 -6.46
CA LEU A 4 2.13 -1.40 -7.25
C LEU A 4 2.05 -0.32 -8.35
N LYS A 5 2.93 0.68 -8.30
CA LYS A 5 3.08 1.74 -9.30
C LYS A 5 3.92 1.25 -10.47
N GLU A 6 4.91 0.40 -10.19
CA GLU A 6 5.87 -0.13 -11.17
C GLU A 6 5.40 -1.43 -11.81
N LYS A 7 4.70 -2.31 -11.07
CA LYS A 7 4.28 -3.63 -11.59
C LYS A 7 2.95 -4.10 -10.99
N GLU A 8 2.15 -4.78 -11.81
CA GLU A 8 0.94 -5.48 -11.32
C GLU A 8 1.36 -6.67 -10.43
N MET A 9 0.76 -6.79 -9.25
CA MET A 9 1.11 -7.84 -8.27
C MET A 9 -0.11 -8.71 -7.95
N SER A 10 0.09 -10.01 -7.79
CA SER A 10 -0.96 -10.89 -7.28
C SER A 10 -1.10 -10.79 -5.77
N GLY A 11 -2.20 -11.32 -5.21
CA GLY A 11 -2.41 -11.35 -3.75
C GLY A 11 -1.25 -12.01 -2.99
N TYR A 12 -0.70 -13.11 -3.51
CA TYR A 12 0.46 -13.78 -2.89
C TYR A 12 1.74 -12.95 -2.99
N ASP A 13 1.95 -12.25 -4.11
CA ASP A 13 3.11 -11.36 -4.27
C ASP A 13 3.05 -10.20 -3.27
N LEU A 14 1.84 -9.70 -2.98
CA LEU A 14 1.61 -8.67 -1.96
C LEU A 14 1.91 -9.19 -0.54
N ILE A 15 1.48 -10.41 -0.19
CA ILE A 15 1.82 -11.02 1.11
C ILE A 15 3.35 -11.12 1.26
N GLY A 16 4.02 -11.67 0.25
CA GLY A 16 5.48 -11.83 0.28
C GLY A 16 6.20 -10.48 0.37
N PHE A 17 5.71 -9.46 -0.33
CA PHE A 17 6.26 -8.11 -0.27
C PHE A 17 6.11 -7.47 1.12
N ILE A 18 4.92 -7.57 1.72
CA ILE A 18 4.65 -7.01 3.06
C ILE A 18 5.51 -7.72 4.10
N TYR A 19 5.60 -9.05 4.03
CA TYR A 19 6.48 -9.81 4.91
C TYR A 19 7.94 -9.41 4.77
N LYS A 20 8.46 -9.26 3.53
CA LYS A 20 9.85 -8.82 3.31
C LYS A 20 10.14 -7.40 3.80
N THR A 21 9.14 -6.52 3.77
CA THR A 21 9.33 -5.10 4.09
C THR A 21 9.13 -4.79 5.57
N PHE A 22 8.19 -5.47 6.21
CA PHE A 22 7.75 -5.17 7.58
C PHE A 22 7.90 -6.35 8.55
N GLU A 23 8.33 -7.53 8.06
CA GLU A 23 8.39 -8.78 8.82
C GLU A 23 7.03 -9.23 9.39
N VAL A 24 5.94 -8.67 8.86
CA VAL A 24 4.56 -9.00 9.22
C VAL A 24 3.95 -9.92 8.19
N LEU A 25 3.53 -11.11 8.63
CA LEU A 25 2.80 -12.05 7.78
C LEU A 25 1.30 -11.73 7.79
N LEU A 26 0.79 -11.20 6.69
CA LEU A 26 -0.65 -11.02 6.53
C LEU A 26 -1.31 -12.29 6.03
N SER A 27 -2.35 -12.73 6.75
CA SER A 27 -3.17 -13.84 6.30
C SER A 27 -3.97 -13.45 5.04
N PRO A 28 -4.27 -14.40 4.14
CA PRO A 28 -5.21 -14.19 3.03
C PRO A 28 -6.55 -13.61 3.50
N SER A 29 -7.06 -14.09 4.63
CA SER A 29 -8.33 -13.66 5.24
C SER A 29 -8.32 -12.20 5.68
N THR A 30 -7.14 -11.64 5.98
CA THR A 30 -6.97 -10.21 6.28
C THR A 30 -6.71 -9.41 5.00
N LEU A 31 -5.90 -9.93 4.09
CA LEU A 31 -5.48 -9.20 2.90
C LEU A 31 -6.63 -8.98 1.91
N TYR A 32 -7.39 -10.02 1.57
CA TYR A 32 -8.38 -9.93 0.49
C TYR A 32 -9.56 -8.98 0.80
N PRO A 33 -10.11 -8.94 2.02
CA PRO A 33 -11.10 -7.90 2.37
C PRO A 33 -10.55 -6.48 2.22
N ASN A 34 -9.29 -6.25 2.63
CA ASN A 34 -8.65 -4.95 2.47
C ASN A 34 -8.45 -4.59 0.99
N LEU A 35 -8.03 -5.53 0.14
CA LEU A 35 -7.90 -5.30 -1.30
C LEU A 35 -9.26 -4.99 -1.96
N ASN A 36 -10.32 -5.68 -1.55
CA ASN A 36 -11.68 -5.37 -2.02
C ASN A 36 -12.12 -3.96 -1.60
N SER A 37 -11.88 -3.56 -0.36
CA SER A 37 -12.19 -2.20 0.10
C SER A 37 -11.41 -1.14 -0.68
N LEU A 38 -10.11 -1.37 -0.93
CA LEU A 38 -9.29 -0.46 -1.73
C LEU A 38 -9.76 -0.36 -3.19
N GLU A 39 -10.26 -1.46 -3.75
CA GLU A 39 -10.85 -1.48 -5.09
C GLU A 39 -12.18 -0.72 -5.12
N GLN A 40 -13.06 -0.91 -4.14
CA GLN A 40 -14.32 -0.18 -4.01
C GLN A 40 -14.10 1.33 -3.84
N LEU A 41 -13.05 1.73 -3.12
CA LEU A 41 -12.64 3.13 -2.99
C LEU A 41 -12.00 3.70 -4.26
N GLY A 42 -11.73 2.86 -5.27
CA GLY A 42 -11.11 3.22 -6.54
C GLY A 42 -9.62 3.54 -6.43
N LEU A 43 -8.95 3.08 -5.36
CA LEU A 43 -7.52 3.32 -5.12
C LEU A 43 -6.65 2.30 -5.85
N ILE A 44 -7.16 1.07 -6.02
CA ILE A 44 -6.55 0.03 -6.84
C ILE A 44 -7.55 -0.50 -7.86
N LYS A 45 -7.04 -1.10 -8.92
CA LYS A 45 -7.84 -1.83 -9.91
C LYS A 45 -7.37 -3.27 -9.96
N ALA A 46 -8.29 -4.22 -9.91
CA ALA A 46 -7.97 -5.61 -10.16
C ALA A 46 -8.15 -5.95 -11.65
N ARG A 47 -7.24 -6.77 -12.16
CA ARG A 47 -7.30 -7.38 -13.50
C ARG A 47 -7.21 -8.89 -13.35
N ASN A 48 -8.07 -9.60 -14.07
CA ASN A 48 -7.99 -11.05 -14.15
C ASN A 48 -6.92 -11.43 -15.17
N CYS A 49 -5.87 -12.11 -14.70
CA CYS A 49 -4.78 -12.67 -15.50
C CYS A 49 -4.83 -14.20 -15.37
N GLY A 50 -5.71 -14.82 -16.17
CA GLY A 50 -6.00 -16.26 -16.09
C GLY A 50 -6.61 -16.63 -14.74
N ARG A 51 -5.97 -17.55 -14.00
CA ARG A 51 -6.42 -17.97 -12.65
C ARG A 51 -6.00 -17.01 -11.54
N LYS A 52 -5.18 -15.99 -11.83
CA LYS A 52 -4.67 -15.04 -10.83
C LYS A 52 -5.35 -13.68 -10.99
N ARG A 53 -5.63 -13.03 -9.86
CA ARG A 53 -6.08 -11.63 -9.81
C ARG A 53 -4.87 -10.75 -9.53
N ALA A 54 -4.54 -9.88 -10.48
CA ALA A 54 -3.44 -8.94 -10.38
C ALA A 54 -3.99 -7.56 -10.01
N TYR A 55 -3.32 -6.84 -9.13
CA TYR A 55 -3.73 -5.53 -8.65
C TYR A 55 -2.76 -4.46 -9.14
N LYS A 56 -3.30 -3.29 -9.48
CA LYS A 56 -2.53 -2.11 -9.92
C LYS A 56 -3.04 -0.86 -9.23
N LEU A 57 -2.15 0.08 -8.91
CA LEU A 57 -2.52 1.37 -8.37
C LEU A 57 -3.26 2.22 -9.44
N THR A 58 -4.33 2.90 -9.06
CA THR A 58 -4.99 3.90 -9.92
C THR A 58 -4.32 5.27 -9.76
N SER A 59 -4.60 6.21 -10.65
CA SER A 59 -4.16 7.61 -10.47
C SER A 59 -4.68 8.22 -9.16
N LYS A 60 -5.90 7.85 -8.73
CA LYS A 60 -6.47 8.27 -7.44
C LYS A 60 -5.68 7.70 -6.27
N GLY A 61 -5.35 6.40 -6.33
CA GLY A 61 -4.51 5.74 -5.32
C GLY A 61 -3.13 6.39 -5.23
N ASP A 62 -2.54 6.74 -6.37
CA ASP A 62 -1.24 7.39 -6.42
C ASP A 62 -1.23 8.77 -5.77
N SER A 63 -2.21 9.62 -6.11
CA SER A 63 -2.36 10.93 -5.48
C SER A 63 -2.55 10.82 -3.97
N LEU A 64 -3.34 9.84 -3.50
CA LEU A 64 -3.52 9.60 -2.06
C LEU A 64 -2.21 9.18 -1.39
N CYS A 65 -1.46 8.25 -1.98
CA CYS A 65 -0.16 7.84 -1.45
C CYS A 65 0.82 9.02 -1.37
N HIS A 66 0.81 9.90 -2.37
CA HIS A 66 1.64 11.10 -2.37
C HIS A 66 1.26 12.05 -1.22
N SER A 67 -0.03 12.36 -1.06
CA SER A 67 -0.53 13.21 0.03
C SER A 67 -0.20 12.63 1.41
N LEU A 68 -0.44 11.33 1.61
CA LEU A 68 -0.12 10.64 2.86
C LEU A 68 1.38 10.70 3.18
N SER A 69 2.23 10.54 2.16
CA SER A 69 3.69 10.62 2.33
C SER A 69 4.12 12.00 2.79
N LEU A 70 3.54 13.07 2.21
CA LEU A 70 3.82 14.44 2.61
C LEU A 70 3.36 14.74 4.04
N GLU A 71 2.17 14.29 4.42
CA GLU A 71 1.67 14.46 5.79
C GLU A 71 2.52 13.71 6.81
N TYR A 72 2.90 12.47 6.49
CA TYR A 72 3.79 11.68 7.33
C TYR A 72 5.13 12.40 7.56
N MET A 73 5.77 12.92 6.50
CA MET A 73 7.03 13.68 6.63
C MET A 73 6.86 14.92 7.53
N LYS A 74 5.74 15.65 7.40
CA LYS A 74 5.45 16.81 8.26
C LYS A 74 5.36 16.39 9.73
N ILE A 75 4.59 15.34 10.02
CA ILE A 75 4.42 14.83 11.39
C ILE A 75 5.77 14.41 11.96
N THR A 76 6.53 13.58 11.23
CA THR A 76 7.86 13.11 11.69
C THR A 76 8.81 14.28 11.92
N SER A 77 8.85 15.28 11.04
CA SER A 77 9.71 16.46 11.23
C SER A 77 9.38 17.24 12.50
N LYS A 78 8.09 17.36 12.83
CA LYS A 78 7.63 18.06 14.04
C LYS A 78 7.95 17.27 15.30
N VAL A 79 7.80 15.95 15.28
CA VAL A 79 8.16 15.08 16.39
C VAL A 79 9.66 15.16 16.67
N GLU A 80 10.50 15.14 15.63
CA GLU A 80 11.96 15.26 15.77
C GLU A 80 12.40 16.63 16.30
N SER A 81 11.73 17.72 15.90
CA SER A 81 12.05 19.04 16.46
C SER A 81 11.75 19.13 17.96
N LEU A 82 10.65 18.50 18.40
CA LEU A 82 10.28 18.48 19.82
C LEU A 82 11.24 17.63 20.66
N ARG A 83 11.79 16.56 20.09
CA ARG A 83 12.76 15.68 20.77
C ARG A 83 14.11 16.37 21.03
N LYS A 84 14.48 17.39 20.25
CA LYS A 84 15.75 18.13 20.41
C LYS A 84 15.67 19.27 21.43
N GLU A 85 14.47 19.61 21.89
CA GLU A 85 14.22 20.67 22.89
C GLU A 85 14.11 20.12 24.33
N SER A 86 14.28 18.79 24.52
CA SER A 86 14.30 18.08 25.81
C SER A 86 15.67 17.47 26.10
#